data_AF-A0A9R1B833-F1
#
_entry.id   AF-A0A9R1B833-F1
#
_cell.length_a   1.000
_cell.length_b   1.000
_cell.length_c   1.000
_cell.angle_alpha   90.00
_cell.angle_beta   90.00
_cell.angle_gamma   90.00
#
_symmetry.space_group_name_H-M   'P 1'
#
loop_
_entity.id
_entity.type
_entity.pdbx_description
1 polymer ?
#
loop_
_entity_poly.entity_id
_entity_poly.type
_entity_poly.pdbx_seq_one_letter_code
_entity_poly.pdbx_strand_id
1 'polypeptide(L)'
;MRSPDRFFFTKKSRLIKLYKKPVFGMSHLRKTFTMRKKEGLADYRYFPEPDLPEVVLTGEYIDEIRNLMPELPEAKRRRYENMGLSMQDVIFLANDDKVAHFFDSTLEHGADAKLAANWIMGDITAYLKDEKLSIDESKLTPLELSEMLAYIKNGTISGKIAKEIVVDLIAKGGTVKSVIEEKDLVQIADPAAIEAMVDQVLADNLKQLEQYRAGKTKLQGYFAGQVMKASKGKASPVLLNKILGEKLKGSC
;
A
#
# COMPACT_ATOMS: atom_id res chain seq x y z
N MET A 1 12.67 -25.03 -9.18
CA MET A 1 12.04 -24.74 -10.48
C MET A 1 13.08 -24.11 -11.41
N ARG A 2 13.41 -24.72 -12.56
CA ARG A 2 14.38 -24.16 -13.51
C ARG A 2 13.66 -23.24 -14.51
N SER A 3 14.19 -22.04 -14.75
CA SER A 3 13.60 -21.02 -15.62
C SER A 3 13.53 -21.49 -17.10
N PRO A 4 12.52 -21.05 -17.88
CA PRO A 4 12.39 -21.36 -19.30
C PRO A 4 13.66 -21.03 -20.12
N ASP A 5 14.36 -19.97 -19.74
CA ASP A 5 15.56 -19.49 -20.43
C ASP A 5 16.71 -20.50 -20.41
N ARG A 6 16.85 -21.31 -19.34
CA ARG A 6 17.92 -22.31 -19.26
C ARG A 6 17.76 -23.42 -20.29
N PHE A 7 16.54 -23.78 -20.67
CA PHE A 7 16.29 -24.82 -21.68
C PHE A 7 16.65 -24.33 -23.09
N PHE A 8 16.31 -23.08 -23.40
CA PHE A 8 16.70 -22.46 -24.66
C PHE A 8 18.23 -22.32 -24.74
N PHE A 9 18.87 -21.85 -23.66
CA PHE A 9 20.34 -21.68 -23.59
C PHE A 9 21.11 -23.00 -23.73
N THR A 10 20.68 -24.06 -23.02
CA THR A 10 21.35 -25.37 -23.08
C THR A 10 21.17 -26.07 -24.43
N LYS A 11 20.04 -25.88 -25.10
CA LYS A 11 19.83 -26.41 -26.45
C LYS A 11 20.61 -25.60 -27.49
N LYS A 12 20.63 -24.27 -27.36
CA LYS A 12 21.38 -23.36 -28.23
C LYS A 12 22.90 -23.58 -28.13
N SER A 13 23.45 -23.81 -26.94
CA SER A 13 24.89 -24.08 -26.76
C SER A 13 25.36 -25.38 -27.44
N ARG A 14 24.51 -26.41 -27.53
CA ARG A 14 24.78 -27.62 -28.33
C ARG A 14 24.65 -27.39 -29.84
N LEU A 15 23.73 -26.52 -30.26
CA LEU A 15 23.46 -26.23 -31.69
C LEU A 15 24.41 -25.20 -32.31
N ILE A 16 24.99 -24.30 -31.50
CA ILE A 16 26.05 -23.37 -31.94
C ILE A 16 27.26 -24.14 -32.49
N LYS A 17 27.57 -25.33 -31.96
CA LYS A 17 28.62 -26.22 -32.49
C LYS A 17 28.31 -26.81 -33.87
N LEU A 18 27.06 -26.70 -34.36
CA LEU A 18 26.58 -27.35 -35.58
C LEU A 18 26.18 -26.38 -36.71
N TYR A 19 26.48 -25.07 -36.58
CA TYR A 19 26.21 -24.01 -37.58
C TYR A 19 24.77 -23.98 -38.17
N LYS A 20 23.77 -24.55 -37.47
CA LYS A 20 22.36 -24.55 -37.91
C LYS A 20 21.59 -23.42 -37.23
N LYS A 21 20.75 -22.69 -37.98
CA LYS A 21 19.81 -21.68 -37.48
C LYS A 21 18.38 -22.25 -37.38
N PRO A 22 18.01 -23.00 -36.32
CA PRO A 22 16.65 -23.53 -36.16
C PRO A 22 15.66 -22.46 -35.65
N VAL A 23 14.39 -22.63 -35.98
CA VAL A 23 13.26 -21.93 -35.37
C VAL A 23 12.61 -22.86 -34.35
N PHE A 24 12.41 -22.38 -33.12
CA PHE A 24 11.84 -23.14 -32.02
C PHE A 24 10.47 -22.60 -31.61
N GLY A 25 9.52 -23.52 -31.42
CA GLY A 25 8.31 -23.25 -30.66
C GLY A 25 8.52 -23.62 -29.20
N MET A 26 7.77 -22.96 -28.30
CA MET A 26 7.75 -23.28 -26.88
C MET A 26 6.41 -23.92 -26.52
N SER A 27 6.42 -25.10 -25.91
CA SER A 27 5.21 -25.75 -25.42
C SER A 27 4.87 -25.30 -23.99
N HIS A 28 3.59 -25.43 -23.61
CA HIS A 28 3.08 -25.21 -22.25
C HIS A 28 3.84 -26.03 -21.17
N LEU A 29 4.48 -27.14 -21.57
CA LEU A 29 5.34 -27.96 -20.71
C LEU A 29 6.77 -27.42 -20.56
N ARG A 30 7.00 -26.14 -20.91
CA ARG A 30 8.30 -25.45 -20.87
C ARG A 30 9.41 -26.22 -21.61
N LYS A 31 9.07 -26.86 -22.72
CA LYS A 31 10.01 -27.55 -23.62
C LYS A 31 10.04 -26.84 -24.96
N THR A 32 11.24 -26.65 -25.50
CA THR A 32 11.43 -26.13 -26.86
C THR A 32 11.47 -27.27 -27.87
N PHE A 33 10.66 -27.22 -28.91
CA PHE A 33 10.66 -28.18 -30.01
C PHE A 33 11.02 -27.49 -31.32
N THR A 34 11.74 -28.19 -32.20
CA THR A 34 12.19 -27.63 -33.47
C THR A 34 11.00 -27.58 -34.43
N MET A 35 10.68 -26.40 -34.96
CA MET A 35 9.60 -26.26 -35.95
C MET A 35 10.12 -26.40 -37.37
N ARG A 36 11.16 -25.64 -37.71
CA ARG A 36 11.84 -25.71 -39.02
C ARG A 36 13.31 -25.34 -38.90
N LYS A 37 14.10 -25.75 -39.89
CA LYS A 37 15.46 -25.25 -40.09
C LYS A 37 15.38 -24.01 -40.98
N LYS A 38 16.06 -22.93 -40.58
CA LYS A 38 16.17 -21.72 -41.40
C LYS A 38 17.31 -21.95 -42.38
N GLU A 39 17.00 -22.01 -43.68
CA GLU A 39 17.97 -22.30 -44.75
C GLU A 39 18.71 -21.04 -45.24
N GLY A 40 18.32 -19.85 -44.76
CA GLY A 40 18.94 -18.56 -45.09
C GLY A 40 18.23 -17.39 -44.41
N LEU A 41 18.42 -16.16 -44.89
CA LEU A 41 17.45 -15.09 -44.63
C LEU A 41 16.31 -15.25 -45.64
N ALA A 42 15.06 -15.14 -45.18
CA ALA A 42 13.93 -15.13 -46.09
C ALA A 42 13.94 -13.78 -46.82
N ASP A 43 13.89 -13.83 -48.15
CA ASP A 43 13.71 -12.63 -48.96
C ASP A 43 12.22 -12.24 -48.93
N TYR A 44 11.92 -11.25 -48.09
CA TYR A 44 10.56 -10.71 -47.96
C TYR A 44 10.22 -9.74 -49.10
N ARG A 45 11.15 -9.45 -50.02
CA ARG A 45 10.97 -8.55 -51.16
C ARG A 45 10.30 -7.24 -50.75
N TYR A 46 10.88 -6.56 -49.76
CA TYR A 46 10.38 -5.25 -49.34
C TYR A 46 10.47 -4.25 -50.50
N PHE A 47 9.36 -3.59 -50.80
CA PHE A 47 9.28 -2.43 -51.69
C PHE A 47 8.36 -1.38 -51.04
N PRO A 48 8.52 -0.08 -51.36
CA PRO A 48 7.61 0.96 -50.86
C PRO A 48 6.18 0.67 -51.30
N GLU A 49 5.23 0.77 -50.38
CA GLU A 49 3.80 0.57 -50.66
C GLU A 49 3.30 1.70 -51.56
N PRO A 50 2.97 1.44 -52.85
CA PRO A 50 2.57 2.50 -53.79
C PRO A 50 1.19 3.09 -53.47
N ASP A 51 0.33 2.34 -52.78
CA ASP A 51 -1.04 2.76 -52.48
C ASP A 51 -1.12 3.69 -51.27
N LEU A 52 -0.05 3.79 -50.48
CA LEU A 52 0.01 4.64 -49.28
C LEU A 52 0.92 5.85 -49.52
N PRO A 53 0.38 7.09 -49.43
CA PRO A 53 1.24 8.28 -49.49
C PRO A 53 2.16 8.33 -48.27
N GLU A 54 3.26 9.06 -48.41
CA GLU A 54 4.20 9.27 -47.30
C GLU A 54 3.53 9.95 -46.12
N VAL A 55 3.74 9.40 -44.91
CA VAL A 55 3.26 10.00 -43.67
C VAL A 55 4.26 11.05 -43.21
N VAL A 56 3.88 12.32 -43.33
CA VAL A 56 4.69 13.45 -42.84
C VAL A 56 4.16 13.90 -41.49
N LEU A 57 4.99 13.79 -40.45
CA LEU A 57 4.68 14.25 -39.10
C LEU A 57 5.17 15.69 -38.93
N THR A 58 4.26 16.62 -38.66
CA THR A 58 4.61 18.02 -38.36
C THR A 58 5.24 18.15 -36.97
N GLY A 59 6.06 19.18 -36.76
CA GLY A 59 6.61 19.47 -35.43
C GLY A 59 5.51 19.71 -34.39
N GLU A 60 4.47 20.45 -34.78
CA GLU A 60 3.29 20.72 -33.95
C GLU A 60 2.60 19.43 -33.48
N TYR A 61 2.39 18.47 -34.39
CA TYR A 61 1.79 17.17 -34.06
C TYR A 61 2.67 16.35 -33.11
N ILE A 62 3.99 16.38 -33.30
CA ILE A 62 4.94 15.71 -32.40
C ILE A 62 4.90 16.33 -31.00
N ASP A 63 4.85 17.66 -30.92
CA ASP A 63 4.82 18.37 -29.64
C ASP A 63 3.49 18.19 -28.91
N GLU A 64 2.36 18.13 -29.63
CA GLU A 64 1.05 17.78 -29.08
C GLU A 64 1.10 16.39 -28.42
N ILE A 65 1.56 15.37 -29.15
CA ILE A 65 1.70 14.01 -28.61
C ILE A 65 2.64 14.00 -27.41
N ARG A 66 3.76 14.72 -27.49
CA ARG A 66 4.73 14.79 -26.39
C ARG A 66 4.11 15.35 -25.11
N ASN A 67 3.23 16.34 -25.21
CA ASN A 67 2.54 16.92 -24.07
C ASN A 67 1.44 16.02 -23.50
N LEU A 68 0.90 15.10 -24.32
CA LEU A 68 -0.08 14.10 -23.88
C LEU A 68 0.56 12.87 -23.22
N MET A 69 1.87 12.66 -23.38
CA MET A 69 2.54 11.51 -22.80
C MET A 69 2.56 11.61 -21.27
N PRO A 70 2.13 10.55 -20.54
CA PRO A 70 2.20 10.52 -19.09
C PRO A 70 3.67 10.49 -18.62
N GLU A 71 3.86 10.76 -17.33
CA GLU A 71 5.16 10.62 -16.69
C GLU A 71 5.72 9.21 -16.87
N LEU A 72 6.96 9.10 -17.33
CA LEU A 72 7.63 7.82 -17.51
C LEU A 72 7.82 7.10 -16.15
N PRO A 73 7.72 5.76 -16.10
CA PRO A 73 7.87 5.01 -14.86
C PRO A 73 9.18 5.30 -14.11
N GLU A 74 10.29 5.51 -14.82
CA GLU A 74 11.57 5.84 -14.19
C GLU A 74 11.56 7.23 -13.52
N ALA A 75 10.99 8.23 -14.18
CA ALA A 75 10.86 9.58 -13.62
C ALA A 75 9.96 9.56 -12.38
N LYS A 76 8.83 8.85 -12.46
CA LYS A 76 7.89 8.66 -11.34
C LYS A 76 8.56 8.00 -10.14
N ARG A 77 9.36 6.95 -10.35
CA ARG A 77 10.12 6.29 -9.28
C ARG A 77 11.11 7.23 -8.61
N ARG A 78 11.90 7.99 -9.38
CA ARG A 78 12.83 8.99 -8.83
C ARG A 78 12.10 10.08 -8.04
N ARG A 79 10.93 10.51 -8.52
CA ARG A 79 10.07 11.47 -7.80
C ARG A 79 9.66 10.92 -6.42
N TYR A 80 9.22 9.67 -6.36
CA TYR A 80 8.85 9.00 -5.11
C TYR A 80 10.05 8.80 -4.16
N GLU A 81 11.23 8.44 -4.69
CA GLU A 81 12.47 8.36 -3.90
C GLU A 81 12.83 9.71 -3.27
N ASN A 82 12.69 10.81 -4.04
CA ASN A 82 12.93 12.16 -3.55
C ASN A 82 11.92 12.61 -2.47
N MET A 83 10.77 11.94 -2.36
CA MET A 83 9.79 12.13 -1.27
C MET A 83 10.17 11.38 0.02
N GLY A 84 11.30 10.66 0.03
CA GLY A 84 11.78 9.91 1.20
C GLY A 84 11.16 8.52 1.35
N LEU A 85 10.55 7.99 0.28
CA LEU A 85 10.04 6.62 0.25
C LEU A 85 11.17 5.62 0.04
N SER A 86 11.04 4.42 0.61
CA SER A 86 12.05 3.38 0.42
C SER A 86 11.95 2.81 -1.01
N MET A 87 13.04 2.21 -1.50
CA MET A 87 13.05 1.55 -2.81
C MET A 87 11.94 0.48 -2.93
N GLN A 88 11.60 -0.20 -1.82
CA GLN A 88 10.53 -1.19 -1.81
C GLN A 88 9.15 -0.55 -2.02
N ASP A 89 8.89 0.56 -1.34
CA ASP A 89 7.62 1.30 -1.45
C ASP A 89 7.46 1.88 -2.85
N VAL A 90 8.54 2.46 -3.38
CA VAL A 90 8.60 3.04 -4.72
C VAL A 90 8.27 2.00 -5.79
N ILE A 91 8.88 0.81 -5.71
CA ILE A 91 8.62 -0.28 -6.65
C ILE A 91 7.17 -0.72 -6.56
N PHE A 92 6.61 -0.87 -5.35
CA PHE A 92 5.23 -1.28 -5.19
C PHE A 92 4.27 -0.25 -5.79
N LEU A 93 4.38 1.02 -5.39
CA LEU A 93 3.47 2.08 -5.81
C LEU A 93 3.56 2.37 -7.31
N ALA A 94 4.75 2.27 -7.92
CA ALA A 94 4.96 2.58 -9.33
C ALA A 94 4.77 1.38 -10.28
N ASN A 95 4.53 0.17 -9.76
CA ASN A 95 4.33 -1.02 -10.60
C ASN A 95 2.91 -1.15 -11.14
N ASP A 96 1.92 -0.58 -10.45
CA ASP A 96 0.53 -0.55 -10.88
C ASP A 96 0.12 0.90 -11.11
N ASP A 97 -0.28 1.20 -12.35
CA ASP A 97 -0.65 2.55 -12.77
C ASP A 97 -1.85 3.09 -11.98
N LYS A 98 -2.82 2.24 -11.64
CA LYS A 98 -4.01 2.64 -10.88
C LYS A 98 -3.63 3.03 -9.45
N VAL A 99 -2.75 2.25 -8.83
CA VAL A 99 -2.24 2.51 -7.48
C VAL A 99 -1.40 3.79 -7.49
N ALA A 100 -0.55 3.97 -8.50
CA ALA A 100 0.25 5.18 -8.67
C ALA A 100 -0.63 6.43 -8.80
N HIS A 101 -1.64 6.38 -9.66
CA HIS A 101 -2.58 7.48 -9.84
C HIS A 101 -3.35 7.80 -8.56
N PHE A 102 -3.83 6.78 -7.85
CA PHE A 102 -4.54 6.96 -6.58
C PHE A 102 -3.65 7.60 -5.51
N PHE A 103 -2.40 7.14 -5.41
CA PHE A 103 -1.41 7.72 -4.50
C PHE A 103 -1.11 9.17 -4.86
N ASP A 104 -0.83 9.47 -6.12
CA ASP A 104 -0.56 10.83 -6.62
C ASP A 104 -1.72 11.78 -6.30
N SER A 105 -2.96 11.36 -6.58
CA SER A 105 -4.16 12.12 -6.28
C SER A 105 -4.33 12.34 -4.76
N THR A 106 -3.94 11.37 -3.94
CA THR A 106 -4.00 11.48 -2.47
C THR A 106 -3.00 12.53 -1.98
N LEU A 107 -1.80 12.62 -2.59
CA LEU A 107 -0.80 13.64 -2.26
C LEU A 107 -1.24 15.05 -2.68
N GLU A 108 -1.94 15.19 -3.80
CA GLU A 108 -2.51 16.47 -4.24
C GLU A 108 -3.50 17.05 -3.22
N HIS A 109 -4.19 16.19 -2.46
CA HIS A 109 -5.04 16.58 -1.34
C HIS A 109 -4.28 16.86 -0.03
N GLY A 110 -2.95 16.94 -0.04
CA GLY A 110 -2.13 17.35 1.10
C GLY A 110 -1.76 16.23 2.08
N ALA A 111 -1.92 14.97 1.69
CA ALA A 111 -1.52 13.84 2.52
C ALA A 111 0.00 13.74 2.68
N ASP A 112 0.43 13.21 3.83
CA ASP A 112 1.84 12.86 4.04
C ASP A 112 2.22 11.63 3.18
N ALA A 113 3.26 11.77 2.35
CA ALA A 113 3.64 10.74 1.39
C ALA A 113 3.97 9.39 2.02
N LYS A 114 4.68 9.40 3.15
CA LYS A 114 5.08 8.17 3.84
C LYS A 114 3.87 7.51 4.51
N LEU A 115 3.01 8.31 5.13
CA LEU A 115 1.80 7.79 5.76
C LEU A 115 0.84 7.21 4.71
N ALA A 116 0.61 7.91 3.61
CA ALA A 116 -0.22 7.45 2.50
C ALA A 116 0.32 6.15 1.88
N ALA A 117 1.63 6.07 1.61
CA ALA A 117 2.27 4.87 1.11
C ALA A 117 2.03 3.66 2.04
N ASN A 118 2.24 3.84 3.35
CA ASN A 118 2.03 2.76 4.33
C ASN A 118 0.59 2.25 4.36
N TRP A 119 -0.41 3.15 4.29
CA TRP A 119 -1.82 2.77 4.30
C TRP A 119 -2.25 2.07 3.02
N ILE A 120 -1.82 2.58 1.86
CA ILE A 120 -2.09 1.97 0.56
C ILE A 120 -1.49 0.57 0.50
N MET A 121 -0.20 0.42 0.82
CA MET A 121 0.52 -0.85 0.77
C MET A 121 0.06 -1.87 1.83
N GLY A 122 -0.39 -1.38 2.98
CA GLY A 122 -0.80 -2.19 4.11
C GLY A 122 -2.29 -2.52 4.07
N ASP A 123 -3.06 -1.82 4.90
CA ASP A 123 -4.46 -2.14 5.20
C ASP A 123 -5.37 -2.06 3.95
N ILE A 124 -5.18 -1.08 3.07
CA ILE A 124 -6.01 -0.94 1.85
C ILE A 124 -5.74 -2.11 0.89
N THR A 125 -4.48 -2.38 0.54
CA THR A 125 -4.14 -3.50 -0.35
C THR A 125 -4.58 -4.84 0.24
N ALA A 126 -4.44 -5.03 1.55
CA ALA A 126 -4.89 -6.26 2.21
C ALA A 126 -6.40 -6.46 2.04
N TYR A 127 -7.20 -5.43 2.31
CA TYR A 127 -8.66 -5.50 2.19
C TYR A 127 -9.10 -5.71 0.73
N LEU A 128 -8.54 -4.95 -0.21
CA LEU A 128 -8.84 -5.10 -1.65
C LEU A 128 -8.53 -6.52 -2.14
N LYS A 129 -7.44 -7.11 -1.67
CA LYS A 129 -7.07 -8.48 -2.03
C LYS A 129 -8.05 -9.52 -1.48
N ASP A 130 -8.53 -9.34 -0.26
CA ASP A 130 -9.50 -10.25 0.38
C ASP A 130 -10.85 -10.20 -0.35
N GLU A 131 -11.29 -9.01 -0.76
CA GLU A 131 -12.52 -8.80 -1.55
C GLU A 131 -12.32 -9.03 -3.07
N LYS A 132 -11.08 -9.28 -3.52
CA LYS A 132 -10.69 -9.44 -4.93
C LYS A 132 -11.06 -8.24 -5.81
N LEU A 133 -10.94 -7.04 -5.25
CA LEU A 133 -11.19 -5.78 -5.93
C LEU A 133 -9.87 -5.10 -6.33
N SER A 134 -9.93 -4.32 -7.40
CA SER A 134 -8.90 -3.34 -7.74
C SER A 134 -9.18 -2.00 -7.03
N ILE A 135 -8.17 -1.13 -6.95
CA ILE A 135 -8.29 0.13 -6.21
C ILE A 135 -9.30 1.10 -6.84
N ASP A 136 -9.49 1.03 -8.16
CA ASP A 136 -10.48 1.81 -8.92
C ASP A 136 -11.91 1.25 -8.81
N GLU A 137 -12.05 0.00 -8.38
CA GLU A 137 -13.36 -0.61 -8.07
C GLU A 137 -13.82 -0.30 -6.64
N SER A 138 -12.93 0.28 -5.83
CA SER A 138 -13.25 0.71 -4.47
C SER A 138 -14.06 2.01 -4.48
N LYS A 139 -14.91 2.20 -3.46
CA LYS A 139 -15.61 3.46 -3.24
C LYS A 139 -14.81 4.48 -2.44
N LEU A 140 -13.61 4.10 -2.02
CA LEU A 140 -12.68 5.00 -1.34
C LEU A 140 -12.09 5.96 -2.39
N THR A 141 -12.21 7.27 -2.17
CA THR A 141 -11.55 8.25 -3.03
C THR A 141 -10.26 8.76 -2.40
N PRO A 142 -9.35 9.34 -3.21
CA PRO A 142 -8.11 9.94 -2.71
C PRO A 142 -8.34 11.06 -1.68
N LEU A 143 -9.44 11.79 -1.80
CA LEU A 143 -9.81 12.86 -0.87
C LEU A 143 -10.10 12.30 0.53
N GLU A 144 -10.93 11.26 0.63
CA GLU A 144 -11.27 10.70 1.95
C GLU A 144 -10.07 10.00 2.58
N LEU A 145 -9.19 9.39 1.78
CA LEU A 145 -7.94 8.88 2.33
C LEU A 145 -7.12 10.02 2.93
N SER A 146 -6.92 11.14 2.22
CA SER A 146 -6.18 12.30 2.74
C SER A 146 -6.78 12.86 4.03
N GLU A 147 -8.10 13.03 4.08
CA GLU A 147 -8.81 13.49 5.27
C GLU A 147 -8.62 12.54 6.46
N MET A 148 -8.76 11.23 6.23
CA MET A 148 -8.55 10.22 7.27
C MET A 148 -7.13 10.30 7.82
N LEU A 149 -6.12 10.44 6.94
CA LEU A 149 -4.73 10.59 7.35
C LEU A 149 -4.51 11.87 8.17
N ALA A 150 -5.19 12.97 7.85
CA ALA A 150 -5.16 14.19 8.63
C ALA A 150 -5.74 13.98 10.06
N TYR A 151 -6.85 13.26 10.19
CA TYR A 151 -7.43 12.91 11.50
C TYR A 151 -6.56 11.96 12.32
N ILE A 152 -5.77 11.10 11.68
CA ILE A 152 -4.76 10.28 12.37
C ILE A 152 -3.62 11.19 12.86
N LYS A 153 -3.13 12.09 11.99
CA LYS A 153 -1.99 12.96 12.28
C LYS A 153 -2.28 13.95 13.41
N ASN A 154 -3.50 14.47 13.48
CA ASN A 154 -3.92 15.39 14.55
C ASN A 154 -4.38 14.68 15.84
N GLY A 155 -4.44 13.33 15.84
CA GLY A 155 -4.81 12.55 17.01
C GLY A 155 -6.32 12.53 17.33
N THR A 156 -7.18 12.88 16.36
CA THR A 156 -8.64 12.77 16.52
C THR A 156 -9.09 11.32 16.51
N ILE A 157 -8.44 10.48 15.68
CA ILE A 157 -8.69 9.05 15.60
C ILE A 157 -7.40 8.26 15.83
N SER A 158 -7.53 7.10 16.47
CA SER A 158 -6.43 6.16 16.61
C SER A 158 -6.21 5.36 15.31
N GLY A 159 -5.01 4.83 15.10
CA GLY A 159 -4.76 3.94 13.95
C GLY A 159 -5.65 2.70 13.93
N LYS A 160 -6.12 2.22 15.09
CA LYS A 160 -7.08 1.11 15.17
C LYS A 160 -8.45 1.52 14.64
N ILE A 161 -8.92 2.70 15.04
CA ILE A 161 -10.18 3.27 14.57
C ILE A 161 -10.12 3.56 13.07
N ALA A 162 -8.99 4.08 12.58
CA ALA A 162 -8.78 4.32 11.16
C ALA A 162 -8.90 3.04 10.31
N LYS A 163 -8.45 1.88 10.82
CA LYS A 163 -8.63 0.59 10.13
C LYS A 163 -10.10 0.20 9.98
N GLU A 164 -10.93 0.53 10.96
CA GLU A 164 -12.38 0.28 10.88
C GLU A 164 -13.07 1.26 9.93
N ILE A 165 -12.60 2.52 9.89
CA ILE A 165 -13.14 3.55 9.00
C ILE A 165 -12.78 3.25 7.54
N VAL A 166 -11.51 2.90 7.24
CA VAL A 166 -11.07 2.66 5.86
C VAL A 166 -11.83 1.51 5.21
N VAL A 167 -12.14 0.45 5.96
CA VAL A 167 -12.94 -0.69 5.47
C VAL A 167 -14.34 -0.24 5.07
N ASP A 168 -15.00 0.57 5.90
CA ASP A 168 -16.32 1.11 5.57
C ASP A 168 -16.26 2.06 4.35
N LEU A 169 -15.23 2.90 4.25
CA LEU A 169 -15.04 3.79 3.10
C LEU A 169 -14.82 3.01 1.81
N ILE A 170 -14.01 1.94 1.83
CA ILE A 170 -13.80 1.09 0.66
C ILE A 170 -15.11 0.43 0.20
N ALA A 171 -15.91 -0.10 1.13
CA ALA A 171 -17.11 -0.87 0.80
C ALA A 171 -18.35 0.00 0.49
N LYS A 172 -18.57 1.06 1.28
CA LYS A 172 -19.78 1.89 1.23
C LYS A 172 -19.55 3.25 0.59
N GLY A 173 -18.33 3.78 0.65
CA GLY A 173 -18.03 5.18 0.35
C GLY A 173 -18.58 6.12 1.42
N GLY A 174 -18.59 7.42 1.12
CA GLY A 174 -19.03 8.47 2.03
C GLY A 174 -17.87 9.28 2.59
N THR A 175 -18.14 10.20 3.51
CA THR A 175 -17.11 11.08 4.07
C THR A 175 -16.49 10.49 5.33
N VAL A 176 -15.22 10.79 5.60
CA VAL A 176 -14.56 10.35 6.85
C VAL A 176 -15.32 10.86 8.07
N LYS A 177 -15.77 12.12 8.01
CA LYS A 177 -16.52 12.77 9.09
C LYS A 177 -17.84 12.06 9.41
N SER A 178 -18.63 11.70 8.38
CA SER A 178 -19.90 11.00 8.60
C SER A 178 -19.68 9.62 9.25
N VAL A 179 -18.65 8.88 8.83
CA VAL A 179 -18.33 7.57 9.43
C VAL A 179 -17.88 7.71 10.89
N ILE A 180 -17.13 8.77 11.22
CA ILE A 180 -16.72 9.06 12.62
C ILE A 180 -17.94 9.38 13.49
N GLU A 181 -18.84 10.23 13.01
CA GLU A 181 -20.04 10.67 13.74
C GLU A 181 -21.04 9.52 13.92
N GLU A 182 -21.34 8.75 12.86
CA GLU A 182 -22.28 7.62 12.92
C GLU A 182 -21.86 6.53 13.92
N LYS A 183 -20.55 6.29 14.03
CA LYS A 183 -20.01 5.24 14.88
C LYS A 183 -19.53 5.76 16.25
N ASP A 184 -19.68 7.07 16.52
CA ASP A 184 -19.21 7.74 17.74
C ASP A 184 -17.72 7.43 18.02
N LEU A 185 -16.88 7.44 16.98
CA LEU A 185 -15.50 6.94 17.04
C LEU A 185 -14.46 8.00 17.47
N VAL A 186 -14.91 9.09 18.09
CA VAL A 186 -14.01 10.15 18.55
C VAL A 186 -13.13 9.63 19.68
N GLN A 187 -11.83 9.86 19.58
CA GLN A 187 -10.88 9.49 20.61
C GLN A 187 -11.10 10.33 21.87
N ILE A 188 -11.23 9.67 23.02
CA ILE A 188 -11.26 10.34 24.33
C ILE A 188 -9.83 10.75 24.65
N ALA A 189 -9.56 12.05 24.47
CA ALA A 189 -8.27 12.68 24.76
C ALA A 189 -8.30 13.55 26.04
N ASP A 190 -9.41 13.55 26.79
CA ASP A 190 -9.50 14.24 28.08
C ASP A 190 -8.75 13.47 29.18
N PRO A 191 -7.70 14.05 29.80
CA PRO A 191 -6.96 13.42 30.88
C PRO A 191 -7.84 13.00 32.06
N ALA A 192 -8.84 13.80 32.43
CA ALA A 192 -9.70 13.52 33.59
C ALA A 192 -10.58 12.28 33.36
N ALA A 193 -11.13 12.15 32.15
CA ALA A 193 -11.91 10.98 31.76
C ALA A 193 -11.06 9.70 31.74
N ILE A 194 -9.81 9.79 31.24
CA ILE A 194 -8.88 8.66 31.22
C ILE A 194 -8.46 8.29 32.65
N GLU A 195 -8.17 9.27 33.52
CA GLU A 195 -7.84 9.03 34.93
C GLU A 195 -8.95 8.30 35.67
N ALA A 196 -10.21 8.73 35.51
CA ALA A 196 -11.35 8.07 36.13
C ALA A 196 -11.47 6.59 35.71
N MET A 197 -11.26 6.29 34.42
CA MET A 197 -11.27 4.91 33.92
C MET A 197 -10.08 4.10 34.45
N VAL A 198 -8.90 4.71 34.56
CA VAL A 198 -7.71 4.05 35.13
C VAL A 198 -7.96 3.71 36.59
N ASP A 199 -8.48 4.65 37.38
CA ASP A 199 -8.75 4.45 38.80
C ASP A 199 -9.79 3.33 39.02
N GLN A 200 -10.83 3.29 38.20
CA GLN A 200 -11.83 2.23 38.24
C GLN A 200 -11.23 0.86 37.91
N VAL A 201 -10.41 0.76 36.85
CA VAL A 201 -9.75 -0.49 36.48
C VAL A 201 -8.75 -0.97 37.54
N LEU A 202 -8.05 -0.04 38.21
CA LEU A 202 -7.14 -0.36 39.31
C LEU A 202 -7.92 -0.87 40.54
N ALA A 203 -9.04 -0.24 40.88
CA ALA A 203 -9.93 -0.66 41.97
C ALA A 203 -10.57 -2.03 41.71
N ASP A 204 -10.93 -2.33 40.46
CA ASP A 204 -11.53 -3.62 40.08
C ASP A 204 -10.50 -4.77 40.05
N ASN A 205 -9.19 -4.46 40.00
CA ASN A 205 -8.11 -5.44 39.80
C ASN A 205 -7.02 -5.32 40.88
N LEU A 206 -7.42 -5.23 42.15
CA LEU A 206 -6.52 -5.09 43.31
C LEU A 206 -5.43 -6.17 43.38
N LYS A 207 -5.76 -7.43 43.10
CA LYS A 207 -4.79 -8.55 43.14
C LYS A 207 -3.65 -8.36 42.13
N GLN A 208 -3.97 -7.86 40.95
CA GLN A 208 -3.00 -7.61 39.89
C GLN A 208 -2.17 -6.35 40.21
N LEU A 209 -2.75 -5.38 40.91
CA LEU A 209 -2.05 -4.18 41.35
C LEU A 209 -0.97 -4.51 42.38
N GLU A 210 -1.30 -5.35 43.36
CA GLU A 210 -0.34 -5.87 44.34
C GLU A 210 0.79 -6.65 43.67
N GLN A 211 0.47 -7.50 42.69
CA GLN A 211 1.49 -8.24 41.93
C GLN A 211 2.40 -7.35 41.10
N TYR A 212 1.87 -6.25 40.55
CA TYR A 212 2.67 -5.25 39.86
C TYR A 212 3.63 -4.55 40.81
N ARG A 213 3.14 -4.13 42.00
CA ARG A 213 3.98 -3.55 43.07
C ARG A 213 5.02 -4.53 43.62
N ALA A 214 4.74 -5.83 43.60
CA ALA A 214 5.69 -6.90 43.92
C ALA A 214 6.76 -7.16 42.84
N GLY A 215 6.81 -6.33 41.78
CA GLY A 215 7.88 -6.36 40.77
C GLY A 215 7.50 -7.00 39.43
N LYS A 216 6.25 -7.46 39.23
CA LYS A 216 5.80 -7.99 37.92
C LYS A 216 5.40 -6.85 36.97
N THR A 217 6.40 -6.13 36.45
CA THR A 217 6.24 -5.00 35.52
C THR A 217 5.48 -5.31 34.23
N LYS A 218 5.42 -6.59 33.80
CA LYS A 218 4.63 -7.03 32.64
C LYS A 218 3.12 -6.80 32.78
N LEU A 219 2.61 -6.57 34.00
CA LEU A 219 1.19 -6.31 34.25
C LEU A 219 0.75 -4.90 33.79
N GLN A 220 1.68 -3.98 33.47
CA GLN A 220 1.32 -2.68 32.90
C GLN A 220 0.54 -2.83 31.58
N GLY A 221 0.96 -3.76 30.71
CA GLY A 221 0.24 -4.05 29.46
C GLY A 221 -1.16 -4.66 29.69
N TYR A 222 -1.34 -5.39 30.80
CA TYR A 222 -2.65 -5.92 31.19
C TYR A 222 -3.61 -4.79 31.58
N PHE A 223 -3.18 -3.86 32.44
CA PHE A 223 -3.99 -2.69 32.81
C PHE A 223 -4.29 -1.80 31.61
N ALA A 224 -3.31 -1.55 30.74
CA ALA A 224 -3.53 -0.81 29.50
C ALA A 224 -4.61 -1.48 28.63
N GLY A 225 -4.58 -2.81 28.51
CA GLY A 225 -5.61 -3.59 27.82
C GLY A 225 -6.99 -3.48 28.45
N GLN A 226 -7.09 -3.48 29.78
CA GLN A 226 -8.36 -3.36 30.49
C GLN A 226 -8.97 -1.97 30.37
N VAL A 227 -8.17 -0.90 30.45
CA VAL A 227 -8.66 0.47 30.22
C VAL A 227 -9.06 0.67 28.75
N MET A 228 -8.32 0.07 27.81
CA MET A 228 -8.74 0.03 26.40
C MET A 228 -10.07 -0.71 26.22
N LYS A 229 -10.31 -1.79 26.96
CA LYS A 229 -11.59 -2.52 26.91
C LYS A 229 -12.74 -1.68 27.48
N ALA A 230 -12.54 -1.03 28.63
CA ALA A 230 -13.52 -0.16 29.26
C ALA A 230 -13.89 1.05 28.39
N SER A 231 -12.89 1.66 27.74
CA SER A 231 -13.08 2.78 26.80
C SER A 231 -13.52 2.35 25.40
N LYS A 232 -13.81 1.05 25.16
CA LYS A 232 -14.11 0.48 23.82
C LYS A 232 -13.06 0.82 22.76
N GLY A 233 -11.80 0.97 23.16
CA GLY A 233 -10.69 1.35 22.28
C GLY A 233 -10.61 2.83 21.93
N LYS A 234 -11.42 3.68 22.60
CA LYS A 234 -11.47 5.12 22.34
C LYS A 234 -10.47 5.94 23.15
N ALA A 235 -9.90 5.43 24.24
CA ALA A 235 -8.93 6.22 24.99
C ALA A 235 -7.64 6.45 24.18
N SER A 236 -6.96 7.57 24.41
CA SER A 236 -5.66 7.85 23.78
C SER A 236 -4.56 6.92 24.30
N PRO A 237 -3.92 6.07 23.47
CA PRO A 237 -2.86 5.16 23.95
C PRO A 237 -1.65 5.90 24.55
N VAL A 238 -1.34 7.09 24.03
CA VAL A 238 -0.22 7.90 24.52
C VAL A 238 -0.53 8.45 25.91
N LEU A 239 -1.69 9.09 26.07
CA LEU A 239 -2.12 9.64 27.36
C LEU A 239 -2.40 8.54 28.38
N LEU A 240 -3.02 7.43 27.97
CA LEU A 240 -3.25 6.28 28.82
C LEU A 240 -1.95 5.74 29.41
N ASN A 241 -0.94 5.46 28.57
CA ASN A 241 0.32 4.91 29.06
C ASN A 241 1.05 5.87 30.00
N LYS A 242 0.91 7.19 29.76
CA LYS A 242 1.45 8.23 30.64
C LYS A 242 0.76 8.23 32.02
N ILE A 243 -0.56 8.39 32.04
CA ILE A 243 -1.39 8.42 33.27
C ILE A 243 -1.25 7.11 34.05
N LEU A 244 -1.35 5.98 33.36
CA LEU A 244 -1.20 4.66 33.97
C LEU A 244 0.19 4.49 34.58
N GLY A 245 1.24 4.94 33.89
CA GLY A 245 2.61 4.92 34.41
C GLY A 245 2.79 5.78 35.67
N GLU A 246 2.14 6.94 35.72
CA GLU A 246 2.14 7.84 36.88
C GLU A 246 1.38 7.23 38.07
N LYS A 247 0.16 6.72 37.85
CA LYS A 247 -0.68 6.09 38.90
C LYS A 247 -0.07 4.80 39.45
N LEU A 248 0.59 4.00 38.61
CA LEU A 248 1.25 2.76 39.02
C LEU A 248 2.57 3.00 39.78
N LYS A 249 3.25 4.14 39.55
CA LYS A 249 4.45 4.55 40.31
C LYS A 249 4.11 5.33 41.58
N GLY A 250 3.04 6.11 41.55
CA GLY A 250 2.64 7.07 42.60
C GLY A 250 1.82 6.48 43.74
N SER A 251 2.17 5.30 44.23
CA SER A 251 1.60 4.76 45.46
C SER A 251 2.70 4.53 46.50
N CYS A 252 3.27 5.64 46.97
CA CYS A 252 3.83 5.73 48.31
C CYS A 252 2.76 6.32 49.23
#